data_AF-A0A1C5FE07-F1
#
_entry.id   AF-A0A1C5FE07-F1
#
_cell.length_a   1.000
_cell.length_b   1.000
_cell.length_c   1.000
_cell.angle_alpha   90.00
_cell.angle_beta   90.00
_cell.angle_gamma   90.00
#
_symmetry.space_group_name_H-M   'P 1'
#
loop_
_entity.id
_entity.type
_entity.pdbx_description
1 polymer ?
#
loop_
_entity_poly.entity_id
_entity_poly.type
_entity_poly.pdbx_seq_one_letter_code
_entity_poly.pdbx_strand_id
1 'polypeptide(L)'
;GRGSGGRAGGGRFALVIGDVQGHDVRAAGLMGQLRVALRAYASEGHRPDAVLSRASRFLAGLQHYPGPGRSAAGAPAEPSEDEHSLSSPRFATCLYLEVDPESGTLDIARAGHPDPVIRTSDGTAVVLQTAGGLPLGIEADSDYPTTRLDLEPGETLMLCTDGLIETGGHDLATGWARLRPVLEEDGGESLEKLADALVQAVHGPTSHYTTGPLADRREDDIALLLLSRDRAPTRGVHRTTRRTALTVAQAEPERVAGARRQVRDLLHDWASGEQIDSAELMVSEMLTNVLVHTDNDALLLAEAIGEQGNRRLRVEVADTSDELPHRRRPGELASSGRGLVLMEMLADAWGVDPRGEGKSIWFELYECGNESPDGVSETPL
;
A
#
# COMPACT_ATOMS: atom_id res chain seq x y z
N GLY A 1 22.68 -26.34 12.13
CA GLY A 1 23.07 -27.44 11.22
C GLY A 1 22.46 -27.15 9.87
N ARG A 2 23.27 -27.17 8.80
CA ARG A 2 22.82 -26.94 7.42
C ARG A 2 22.02 -28.15 6.94
N GLY A 3 20.73 -27.97 6.68
CA GLY A 3 19.88 -28.94 6.00
C GLY A 3 19.66 -28.51 4.55
N SER A 4 20.36 -29.16 3.63
CA SER A 4 20.06 -29.15 2.20
C SER A 4 18.81 -29.99 1.94
N GLY A 5 17.75 -29.39 1.38
CA GLY A 5 16.54 -30.10 0.98
C GLY A 5 15.85 -29.44 -0.22
N GLY A 6 15.89 -30.12 -1.36
CA GLY A 6 14.88 -30.13 -2.42
C GLY A 6 14.41 -28.81 -3.03
N ARG A 7 14.92 -28.47 -4.22
CA ARG A 7 14.23 -27.60 -5.19
C ARG A 7 13.21 -28.43 -5.98
N ALA A 8 11.91 -28.17 -5.77
CA ALA A 8 10.82 -28.22 -6.76
C ALA A 8 9.46 -27.93 -6.06
N GLY A 9 8.87 -26.77 -6.33
CA GLY A 9 7.53 -26.36 -5.88
C GLY A 9 7.54 -25.01 -5.15
N GLY A 10 7.74 -23.89 -5.87
CA GLY A 10 7.56 -22.56 -5.31
C GLY A 10 6.08 -22.31 -4.98
N GLY A 11 5.64 -22.78 -3.82
CA GLY A 11 4.28 -22.53 -3.33
C GLY A 11 4.15 -21.10 -2.84
N ARG A 12 3.05 -20.43 -3.23
CA ARG A 12 2.65 -19.17 -2.61
C ARG A 12 2.44 -19.37 -1.11
N PHE A 13 2.66 -18.33 -0.32
CA PHE A 13 2.37 -18.34 1.11
C PHE A 13 1.54 -17.12 1.48
N ALA A 14 0.76 -17.23 2.56
CA ALA A 14 -0.06 -16.13 3.04
C ALA A 14 0.50 -15.56 4.34
N LEU A 15 0.39 -14.24 4.49
CA LEU A 15 0.65 -13.52 5.73
C LEU A 15 -0.65 -12.84 6.19
N VAL A 16 -0.86 -12.81 7.50
CA VAL A 16 -2.05 -12.24 8.12
C VAL A 16 -1.63 -11.48 9.36
N ILE A 17 -2.14 -10.25 9.47
CA ILE A 17 -2.09 -9.46 10.68
C ILE A 17 -3.48 -8.87 10.93
N GLY A 18 -3.84 -8.69 12.18
CA GLY A 18 -5.14 -8.17 12.54
C GLY A 18 -5.24 -7.96 14.04
N ASP A 19 -6.19 -7.12 14.41
CA ASP A 19 -6.48 -6.78 15.80
C ASP A 19 -7.98 -6.92 16.07
N VAL A 20 -8.33 -7.41 17.25
CA VAL A 20 -9.73 -7.59 17.68
C VAL A 20 -10.05 -6.54 18.72
N GLN A 21 -11.19 -5.86 18.56
CA GLN A 21 -11.60 -4.82 19.48
C GLN A 21 -11.62 -5.29 20.95
N GLY A 22 -10.79 -4.63 21.76
CA GLY A 22 -10.66 -4.82 23.19
C GLY A 22 -9.60 -5.86 23.57
N HIS A 23 -9.10 -5.77 24.80
CA HIS A 23 -7.94 -6.55 25.28
C HIS A 23 -8.31 -7.56 26.38
N ASP A 24 -9.56 -8.02 26.40
CA ASP A 24 -10.06 -8.94 27.43
C ASP A 24 -10.02 -10.42 26.97
N VAL A 25 -10.31 -11.33 27.90
CA VAL A 25 -10.32 -12.77 27.64
C VAL A 25 -11.29 -13.16 26.50
N ARG A 26 -12.37 -12.39 26.31
CA ARG A 26 -13.32 -12.64 25.21
C ARG A 26 -12.70 -12.27 23.87
N ALA A 27 -12.03 -11.12 23.77
CA ALA A 27 -11.29 -10.72 22.57
C ALA A 27 -10.21 -11.75 22.20
N ALA A 28 -9.43 -12.22 23.17
CA ALA A 28 -8.43 -13.27 22.94
C ALA A 28 -9.07 -14.57 22.42
N GLY A 29 -10.25 -14.95 22.93
CA GLY A 29 -11.03 -16.09 22.46
C GLY A 29 -11.53 -15.92 21.02
N LEU A 30 -12.00 -14.73 20.65
CA LEU A 30 -12.41 -14.40 19.28
C LEU A 30 -11.23 -14.40 18.32
N MET A 31 -10.09 -13.82 18.72
CA MET A 31 -8.87 -13.81 17.91
C MET A 31 -8.39 -15.24 17.62
N GLY A 32 -8.43 -16.12 18.64
CA GLY A 32 -8.11 -17.54 18.47
C GLY A 32 -8.99 -18.23 17.43
N GLN A 33 -10.30 -17.97 17.45
CA GLN A 33 -11.26 -18.53 16.49
C GLN A 33 -11.08 -17.94 15.09
N LEU A 34 -10.93 -16.62 14.98
CA LEU A 34 -10.75 -15.91 13.71
C LEU A 34 -9.48 -16.37 12.99
N ARG A 35 -8.36 -16.51 13.72
CA ARG A 35 -7.10 -17.03 13.19
C ARG A 35 -7.24 -18.44 12.61
N VAL A 36 -8.02 -19.31 13.27
CA VAL A 36 -8.28 -20.67 12.79
C VAL A 36 -9.15 -20.64 11.52
N ALA A 37 -10.20 -19.82 11.50
CA ALA A 37 -11.08 -19.68 10.34
C ALA A 37 -10.33 -19.14 9.10
N LEU A 38 -9.57 -18.06 9.26
CA LEU A 38 -8.73 -17.49 8.19
C LEU A 38 -7.77 -18.53 7.61
N ARG A 39 -7.09 -19.29 8.49
CA ARG A 39 -6.18 -20.36 8.06
C ARG A 39 -6.90 -21.46 7.29
N ALA A 40 -8.12 -21.84 7.71
CA ALA A 40 -8.91 -22.84 7.01
C ALA A 40 -9.29 -22.36 5.60
N TYR A 41 -9.84 -21.15 5.48
CA TYR A 41 -10.21 -20.58 4.18
C TYR A 41 -9.01 -20.40 3.25
N ALA A 42 -7.87 -19.95 3.76
CA ALA A 42 -6.63 -19.87 2.98
C ALA A 42 -6.17 -21.26 2.50
N SER A 43 -6.25 -22.29 3.35
CA SER A 43 -5.85 -23.65 3.00
C SER A 43 -6.75 -24.33 1.95
N GLU A 44 -7.97 -23.84 1.78
CA GLU A 44 -8.88 -24.25 0.70
C GLU A 44 -8.51 -23.62 -0.66
N GLY A 45 -7.58 -22.67 -0.70
CA GLY A 45 -7.13 -22.00 -1.92
C GLY A 45 -8.04 -20.84 -2.37
N HIS A 46 -8.83 -20.27 -1.45
CA HIS A 46 -9.61 -19.07 -1.76
C HIS A 46 -8.71 -17.85 -1.93
N ARG A 47 -9.10 -16.95 -2.83
CA ARG A 47 -8.44 -15.66 -3.03
C ARG A 47 -8.57 -14.75 -1.79
N PRO A 48 -7.67 -13.75 -1.62
CA PRO A 48 -7.68 -12.82 -0.49
C PRO A 48 -9.04 -12.18 -0.13
N ASP A 49 -9.75 -11.68 -1.15
CA ASP A 49 -11.09 -11.11 -1.03
C ASP A 49 -12.08 -12.10 -0.41
N ALA A 50 -12.14 -13.32 -0.96
CA ALA A 50 -13.04 -14.36 -0.49
C ALA A 50 -12.71 -14.85 0.93
N VAL A 51 -11.42 -14.87 1.29
CA VAL A 51 -10.97 -15.21 2.66
C VAL A 51 -11.51 -14.19 3.66
N LEU A 52 -11.39 -12.89 3.39
CA LEU A 52 -11.87 -11.85 4.29
C LEU A 52 -13.40 -11.77 4.35
N SER A 53 -14.12 -11.87 3.22
CA SER A 53 -15.59 -11.88 3.25
C SER A 53 -16.14 -13.07 4.05
N ARG A 54 -15.52 -14.26 3.95
CA ARG A 54 -15.90 -15.42 4.77
C ARG A 54 -15.55 -15.22 6.24
N ALA A 55 -14.43 -14.58 6.54
CA ALA A 55 -14.03 -14.25 7.91
C ALA A 55 -15.00 -13.23 8.55
N SER A 56 -15.46 -12.23 7.79
CA SER A 56 -16.45 -11.26 8.26
C SER A 56 -17.78 -11.94 8.60
N ARG A 57 -18.31 -12.78 7.69
CA ARG A 57 -19.52 -13.58 7.97
C ARG A 57 -19.36 -14.49 9.19
N PHE A 58 -18.20 -15.13 9.33
CA PHE A 58 -17.91 -15.99 10.47
C PHE A 58 -17.94 -15.20 11.78
N LEU A 59 -17.26 -14.04 11.83
CA LEU A 59 -17.20 -13.21 13.03
C LEU A 59 -18.58 -12.62 13.37
N ALA A 60 -19.35 -12.17 12.37
CA ALA A 60 -20.74 -11.74 12.56
C ALA A 60 -21.61 -12.87 13.12
N GLY A 61 -21.45 -14.11 12.62
CA GLY A 61 -22.16 -15.29 13.09
C GLY A 61 -21.85 -15.66 14.55
N LEU A 62 -20.61 -15.48 15.01
CA LEU A 62 -20.23 -15.71 16.41
C LEU A 62 -20.90 -14.73 17.37
N GLN A 63 -21.14 -13.49 16.92
CA GLN A 63 -21.78 -12.45 17.74
C GLN A 63 -23.29 -12.64 17.83
N HIS A 64 -23.89 -13.24 16.81
CA HIS A 64 -25.32 -13.55 16.77
C HIS A 64 -25.66 -14.88 17.46
N TYR A 65 -24.69 -15.62 18.00
CA TYR A 65 -24.94 -16.85 18.75
C TYR A 65 -25.46 -16.51 20.16
N PRO A 66 -26.75 -16.75 20.48
CA PRO A 66 -27.19 -16.73 21.86
C PRO A 66 -26.55 -17.94 22.53
N GLY A 67 -25.69 -17.72 23.53
CA GLY A 67 -25.08 -18.82 24.28
C GLY A 67 -26.13 -19.82 24.79
N PRO A 68 -25.74 -21.09 25.04
CA PRO A 68 -26.64 -22.13 25.54
C PRO A 68 -27.14 -21.72 26.94
N GLY A 69 -28.26 -21.01 26.99
CA GLY A 69 -28.78 -20.37 28.20
C GLY A 69 -29.80 -19.26 27.97
N ARG A 70 -29.83 -18.63 26.77
CA ARG A 70 -30.94 -17.74 26.39
C ARG A 70 -31.99 -18.54 25.61
N SER A 71 -32.94 -19.12 26.34
CA SER A 71 -34.09 -19.83 25.76
C SER A 71 -34.86 -18.94 24.78
N ALA A 72 -35.22 -19.50 23.63
CA ALA A 72 -36.11 -18.94 22.63
C ALA A 72 -37.60 -18.90 23.10
N ALA A 73 -37.85 -18.48 24.34
CA ALA A 73 -39.19 -18.42 24.90
C ALA A 73 -39.34 -17.27 25.90
N GLY A 74 -40.10 -16.24 25.52
CA GLY A 74 -40.92 -15.47 26.45
C GLY A 74 -40.55 -13.99 26.67
N ALA A 75 -41.39 -13.12 26.11
CA ALA A 75 -41.70 -11.73 26.47
C ALA A 75 -40.70 -10.60 26.10
N PRO A 76 -41.19 -9.43 25.64
CA PRO A 76 -40.37 -8.23 25.53
C PRO A 76 -40.17 -7.65 26.93
N ALA A 77 -39.00 -7.86 27.51
CA ALA A 77 -38.56 -7.07 28.66
C ALA A 77 -38.04 -5.73 28.12
N GLU A 78 -38.59 -4.63 28.64
CA GLU A 78 -38.06 -3.28 28.48
C GLU A 78 -36.54 -3.29 28.73
N PRO A 79 -35.71 -2.72 27.84
CA PRO A 79 -34.26 -2.75 28.02
C PRO A 79 -33.89 -1.90 29.24
N SER A 80 -33.36 -2.53 30.28
CA SER A 80 -32.70 -1.83 31.38
C SER A 80 -31.46 -1.10 30.86
N GLU A 81 -31.29 0.17 31.23
CA GLU A 81 -30.20 1.05 30.79
C GLU A 81 -28.80 0.50 31.12
N ASP A 82 -28.69 -0.48 32.02
CA ASP A 82 -27.44 -1.12 32.45
C ASP A 82 -26.98 -2.32 31.59
N GLU A 83 -27.80 -2.84 30.67
CA GLU A 83 -27.44 -4.01 29.83
C GLU A 83 -26.67 -3.63 28.54
N HIS A 84 -26.58 -2.33 28.21
CA HIS A 84 -25.96 -1.82 26.98
C HIS A 84 -24.43 -1.93 26.95
N SER A 85 -23.75 -2.22 28.08
CA SER A 85 -22.29 -2.30 28.13
C SER A 85 -21.71 -3.71 27.96
N LEU A 86 -22.54 -4.78 27.93
CA LEU A 86 -22.05 -6.17 27.96
C LEU A 86 -22.18 -6.95 26.63
N SER A 87 -22.78 -6.39 25.59
CA SER A 87 -22.87 -7.03 24.28
C SER A 87 -22.80 -6.06 23.09
N SER A 88 -21.91 -5.08 23.13
CA SER A 88 -21.57 -4.36 21.89
C SER A 88 -20.99 -5.38 20.89
N PRO A 89 -21.48 -5.39 19.63
CA PRO A 89 -20.88 -6.22 18.59
C PRO A 89 -19.41 -5.82 18.47
N ARG A 90 -18.53 -6.82 18.54
CA ARG A 90 -17.10 -6.59 18.38
C ARG A 90 -16.76 -6.53 16.90
N PHE A 91 -15.61 -6.00 16.58
CA PHE A 91 -15.09 -6.10 15.22
C PHE A 91 -13.62 -6.45 15.28
N ALA A 92 -13.07 -6.81 14.14
CA ALA A 92 -11.65 -7.03 13.99
C ALA A 92 -11.12 -6.32 12.75
N THR A 93 -10.00 -5.63 12.88
CA THR A 93 -9.23 -5.21 11.72
C THR A 93 -8.40 -6.39 11.22
N CYS A 94 -8.21 -6.49 9.91
CA CYS A 94 -7.40 -7.57 9.33
C CYS A 94 -6.79 -7.13 8.01
N LEU A 95 -5.53 -7.48 7.79
CA LEU A 95 -4.88 -7.44 6.49
C LEU A 95 -4.40 -8.86 6.17
N TYR A 96 -4.89 -9.38 5.05
CA TYR A 96 -4.51 -10.67 4.51
C TYR A 96 -3.77 -10.44 3.21
N LEU A 97 -2.64 -11.12 3.02
CA LEU A 97 -1.91 -11.05 1.77
C LEU A 97 -1.40 -12.43 1.34
N GLU A 98 -1.41 -12.67 0.04
CA GLU A 98 -0.73 -13.80 -0.61
C GLU A 98 0.53 -13.32 -1.31
N VAL A 99 1.63 -14.03 -1.04
CA VAL A 99 2.95 -13.77 -1.62
C VAL A 99 3.28 -14.86 -2.62
N ASP A 100 3.61 -14.46 -3.83
CA ASP A 100 4.36 -15.27 -4.77
C ASP A 100 5.86 -15.00 -4.57
N PRO A 101 6.63 -15.93 -3.96
CA PRO A 101 8.05 -15.72 -3.70
C PRO A 101 8.90 -15.68 -4.98
N GLU A 102 8.42 -16.24 -6.09
CA GLU A 102 9.16 -16.26 -7.35
C GLU A 102 9.08 -14.91 -8.04
N SER A 103 7.86 -14.38 -8.23
CA SER A 103 7.66 -13.08 -8.87
C SER A 103 7.85 -11.89 -7.92
N GLY A 104 7.62 -12.09 -6.61
CA GLY A 104 7.52 -11.02 -5.62
C GLY A 104 6.15 -10.34 -5.58
N THR A 105 5.17 -10.89 -6.30
CA THR A 105 3.82 -10.32 -6.36
C THR A 105 3.08 -10.56 -5.04
N LEU A 106 2.42 -9.51 -4.56
CA LEU A 106 1.63 -9.47 -3.35
C LEU A 106 0.17 -9.18 -3.73
N ASP A 107 -0.74 -10.10 -3.43
CA ASP A 107 -2.18 -9.87 -3.56
C ASP A 107 -2.76 -9.61 -2.16
N ILE A 108 -3.23 -8.39 -1.89
CA ILE A 108 -3.59 -7.90 -0.55
C ILE A 108 -5.09 -7.60 -0.49
N ALA A 109 -5.75 -8.07 0.56
CA ALA A 109 -7.09 -7.62 0.95
C ALA A 109 -7.05 -7.03 2.36
N ARG A 110 -7.76 -5.92 2.58
CA ARG A 110 -7.72 -5.16 3.83
C ARG A 110 -9.12 -4.91 4.38
N ALA A 111 -9.34 -5.23 5.65
CA ALA A 111 -10.54 -4.95 6.42
C ALA A 111 -10.20 -3.99 7.57
N GLY A 112 -10.35 -2.68 7.33
CA GLY A 112 -10.14 -1.63 8.34
C GLY A 112 -8.76 -1.54 9.01
N HIS A 113 -7.76 -2.30 8.54
CA HIS A 113 -6.41 -2.35 9.13
C HIS A 113 -5.54 -1.18 8.63
N PRO A 114 -4.44 -0.79 9.30
CA PRO A 114 -3.48 0.16 8.74
C PRO A 114 -2.91 -0.30 7.39
N ASP A 115 -2.53 0.67 6.56
CA ASP A 115 -1.93 0.40 5.26
C ASP A 115 -0.52 -0.19 5.40
N PRO A 116 -0.12 -1.10 4.48
CA PRO A 116 1.23 -1.63 4.44
C PRO A 116 2.26 -0.54 4.13
N VAL A 117 3.50 -0.76 4.55
CA VAL A 117 4.63 0.13 4.28
C VAL A 117 5.70 -0.64 3.52
N ILE A 118 6.24 -0.09 2.44
CA ILE A 118 7.46 -0.61 1.82
C ILE A 118 8.62 0.30 2.18
N ARG A 119 9.68 -0.33 2.70
CA ARG A 119 11.02 0.22 2.69
C ARG A 119 11.71 -0.19 1.39
N THR A 120 12.00 0.78 0.55
CA THR A 120 12.67 0.60 -0.72
C THR A 120 14.15 0.29 -0.52
N SER A 121 14.82 -0.19 -1.58
CA SER A 121 16.25 -0.55 -1.51
C SER A 121 17.22 0.62 -1.27
N ASP A 122 16.74 1.86 -1.42
CA ASP A 122 17.47 3.09 -1.07
C ASP A 122 17.22 3.55 0.38
N GLY A 123 16.44 2.79 1.15
CA GLY A 123 16.11 3.06 2.55
C GLY A 123 14.82 3.86 2.75
N THR A 124 14.22 4.44 1.71
CA THR A 124 13.01 5.27 1.82
C THR A 124 11.81 4.45 2.30
N ALA A 125 11.01 4.99 3.21
CA ALA A 125 9.79 4.34 3.69
C ALA A 125 8.52 4.96 3.08
N VAL A 126 7.72 4.15 2.39
CA VAL A 126 6.52 4.57 1.66
C VAL A 126 5.30 3.79 2.16
N VAL A 127 4.23 4.50 2.53
CA VAL A 127 2.92 3.87 2.82
C VAL A 127 2.24 3.55 1.50
N LEU A 128 1.75 2.32 1.37
CA LEU A 128 1.06 1.86 0.18
C LEU A 128 -0.43 1.81 0.47
N GLN A 129 -1.16 2.74 -0.16
CA GLN A 129 -2.61 2.76 -0.06
C GLN A 129 -3.19 1.50 -0.68
N THR A 130 -3.92 0.75 0.13
CA THR A 130 -4.61 -0.47 -0.30
C THR A 130 -6.11 -0.27 -0.20
N ALA A 131 -6.82 -0.65 -1.26
CA ALA A 131 -8.27 -0.68 -1.23
C ALA A 131 -8.71 -1.62 -0.09
N GLY A 132 -9.68 -1.16 0.71
CA GLY A 132 -10.10 -1.87 1.90
C GLY A 132 -11.58 -1.71 2.16
N GLY A 133 -12.14 -2.69 2.87
CA GLY A 133 -13.52 -2.68 3.36
C GLY A 133 -13.60 -2.35 4.85
N LEU A 134 -14.84 -2.35 5.37
CA LEU A 134 -15.11 -2.16 6.78
C LEU A 134 -14.44 -3.25 7.64
N PRO A 135 -14.05 -2.97 8.90
CA PRO A 135 -13.61 -3.99 9.83
C PRO A 135 -14.54 -5.21 9.85
N LEU A 136 -13.94 -6.40 10.01
CA LEU A 136 -14.65 -7.67 10.01
C LEU A 136 -15.72 -7.67 11.10
N GLY A 137 -16.90 -8.19 10.78
CA GLY A 137 -18.01 -8.35 11.73
C GLY A 137 -18.89 -7.11 11.91
N ILE A 138 -18.54 -5.95 11.34
CA ILE A 138 -19.45 -4.79 11.28
C ILE A 138 -20.62 -5.09 10.33
N GLU A 139 -20.29 -5.53 9.13
CA GLU A 139 -21.24 -5.98 8.12
C GLU A 139 -20.83 -7.38 7.65
N ALA A 140 -21.78 -8.32 7.72
CA ALA A 140 -21.50 -9.73 7.43
C ALA A 140 -21.03 -9.92 5.98
N ASP A 141 -21.68 -9.23 5.04
CA ASP A 141 -21.47 -9.37 3.59
C ASP A 141 -20.67 -8.20 2.99
N SER A 142 -19.72 -7.64 3.74
CA SER A 142 -18.78 -6.65 3.19
C SER A 142 -17.90 -7.26 2.09
N ASP A 143 -17.71 -6.48 1.03
CA ASP A 143 -16.73 -6.75 -0.01
C ASP A 143 -15.35 -6.21 0.40
N TYR A 144 -14.31 -6.96 0.05
CA TYR A 144 -12.92 -6.62 0.34
C TYR A 144 -12.09 -6.65 -0.94
N PRO A 145 -11.95 -5.50 -1.62
CA PRO A 145 -11.19 -5.42 -2.87
C PRO A 145 -9.75 -5.92 -2.69
N THR A 146 -9.22 -6.59 -3.71
CA THR A 146 -7.82 -7.04 -3.72
C THR A 146 -6.94 -6.01 -4.41
N THR A 147 -5.91 -5.52 -3.74
CA THR A 147 -4.87 -4.67 -4.30
C THR A 147 -3.64 -5.52 -4.61
N ARG A 148 -3.12 -5.43 -5.85
CA ARG A 148 -1.88 -6.11 -6.24
C ARG A 148 -0.69 -5.15 -6.18
N LEU A 149 0.37 -5.57 -5.49
CA LEU A 149 1.64 -4.86 -5.38
C LEU A 149 2.79 -5.81 -5.76
N ASP A 150 3.96 -5.28 -6.09
CA ASP A 150 5.17 -6.07 -6.32
C ASP A 150 6.24 -5.64 -5.32
N LEU A 151 6.82 -6.61 -4.61
CA LEU A 151 7.94 -6.43 -3.72
C LEU A 151 9.23 -6.75 -4.47
N GLU A 152 10.05 -5.73 -4.73
CA GLU A 152 11.28 -5.89 -5.49
C GLU A 152 12.42 -6.47 -4.63
N PRO A 153 13.42 -7.13 -5.23
CA PRO A 153 14.59 -7.61 -4.48
C PRO A 153 15.35 -6.46 -3.81
N GLY A 154 15.55 -6.58 -2.49
CA GLY A 154 16.15 -5.56 -1.63
C GLY A 154 15.13 -4.68 -0.91
N GLU A 155 13.84 -4.80 -1.23
CA GLU A 155 12.77 -4.11 -0.52
C GLU A 155 12.29 -4.91 0.69
N THR A 156 11.74 -4.19 1.68
CA THR A 156 11.14 -4.77 2.88
C THR A 156 9.73 -4.24 3.06
N LEU A 157 8.75 -5.13 3.06
CA LEU A 157 7.37 -4.84 3.45
C LEU A 157 7.26 -4.88 4.98
N MET A 158 6.59 -3.88 5.54
CA MET A 158 6.18 -3.81 6.95
C MET A 158 4.66 -3.77 7.05
N LEU A 159 4.12 -4.59 7.95
CA LEU A 159 2.74 -4.56 8.41
C LEU A 159 2.75 -4.42 9.93
N CYS A 160 1.82 -3.66 10.48
CA CYS A 160 1.71 -3.50 11.92
C CYS A 160 0.27 -3.25 12.35
N THR A 161 -0.04 -3.61 13.60
CA THR A 161 -1.25 -3.14 14.27
C THR A 161 -1.12 -1.65 14.57
N ASP A 162 -2.28 -1.00 14.71
CA ASP A 162 -2.39 0.40 15.14
C ASP A 162 -1.68 0.66 16.47
N GLY A 163 -1.60 -0.32 17.37
CA GLY A 163 -0.81 -0.25 18.60
C GLY A 163 0.63 0.22 18.36
N LEU A 164 1.30 -0.16 17.26
CA LEU A 164 2.65 0.34 16.97
C LEU A 164 2.66 1.85 16.66
N ILE A 165 1.62 2.33 16.00
CA ILE A 165 1.53 3.71 15.50
C ILE A 165 0.97 4.64 16.58
N GLU A 166 -0.13 4.26 17.21
CA GLU A 166 -0.93 5.11 18.08
C GLU A 166 -0.47 5.13 19.55
N THR A 167 0.37 4.17 19.96
CA THR A 167 0.89 4.12 21.33
C THR A 167 1.56 5.44 21.72
N GLY A 168 1.18 5.93 22.90
CA GLY A 168 1.64 7.21 23.45
C GLY A 168 0.73 8.40 23.11
N GLY A 169 -0.49 8.15 22.64
CA GLY A 169 -1.47 9.18 22.28
C GLY A 169 -1.18 9.78 20.90
N HIS A 170 -0.52 9.03 20.03
CA HIS A 170 -0.28 9.44 18.66
C HIS A 170 -1.49 9.10 17.79
N ASP A 171 -1.78 9.96 16.82
CA ASP A 171 -2.64 9.59 15.71
C ASP A 171 -1.80 8.91 14.60
N LEU A 172 -2.46 8.38 13.58
CA LEU A 172 -1.80 7.74 12.44
C LEU A 172 -0.68 8.60 11.83
N ALA A 173 -0.89 9.91 11.69
CA ALA A 173 0.06 10.81 11.04
C ALA A 173 1.30 11.06 11.91
N THR A 174 1.10 11.40 13.18
CA THR A 174 2.17 11.72 14.13
C THR A 174 2.93 10.47 14.56
N GLY A 175 2.24 9.35 14.75
CA GLY A 175 2.85 8.05 15.03
C GLY A 175 3.73 7.61 13.87
N TRP A 176 3.29 7.89 12.64
CA TRP A 176 4.07 7.53 11.46
C TRP A 176 5.26 8.44 11.20
N ALA A 177 5.14 9.74 11.48
CA ALA A 177 6.28 10.65 11.48
C ALA A 177 7.37 10.24 12.51
N ARG A 178 6.98 9.60 13.62
CA ARG A 178 7.91 9.07 14.63
C ARG A 178 8.65 7.82 14.16
N LEU A 179 7.96 6.91 13.47
CA LEU A 179 8.53 5.62 13.07
C LEU A 179 9.32 5.69 11.75
N ARG A 180 8.99 6.62 10.86
CA ARG A 180 9.66 6.79 9.55
C ARG A 180 11.20 6.88 9.67
N PRO A 181 11.80 7.73 10.53
CA PRO A 181 13.25 7.81 10.64
C PRO A 181 13.91 6.50 11.06
N VAL A 182 13.22 5.68 11.86
CA VAL A 182 13.72 4.37 12.32
C VAL A 182 13.70 3.35 11.18
N LEU A 183 12.67 3.41 10.33
CA LEU A 183 12.61 2.61 9.11
C LEU A 183 13.69 3.01 8.10
N GLU A 184 13.97 4.30 8.00
CA GLU A 184 14.92 4.88 7.04
C GLU A 184 16.38 4.79 7.52
N GLU A 185 16.61 4.40 8.78
CA GLU A 185 17.96 4.20 9.33
C GLU A 185 18.70 3.04 8.62
N ASP A 186 20.02 3.15 8.52
CA ASP A 186 20.85 2.57 7.44
C ASP A 186 20.70 1.04 7.22
N GLY A 187 20.64 0.64 5.95
CA GLY A 187 20.20 -0.67 5.43
C GLY A 187 21.13 -1.87 5.56
N GLY A 188 22.08 -1.82 6.51
CA GLY A 188 23.01 -2.92 6.78
C GLY A 188 22.57 -3.90 7.87
N GLU A 189 21.44 -3.64 8.53
CA GLU A 189 21.00 -4.39 9.71
C GLU A 189 20.01 -5.52 9.38
N SER A 190 20.01 -6.58 10.20
CA SER A 190 19.09 -7.71 10.04
C SER A 190 17.64 -7.29 10.36
N LEU A 191 16.65 -7.98 9.78
CA LEU A 191 15.23 -7.70 10.02
C LEU A 191 14.87 -7.71 11.51
N GLU A 192 15.50 -8.58 12.29
CA GLU A 192 15.27 -8.68 13.74
C GLU A 192 15.66 -7.39 14.47
N LYS A 193 16.78 -6.77 14.09
CA LYS A 193 17.22 -5.51 14.70
C LYS A 193 16.31 -4.36 14.30
N LEU A 194 15.87 -4.32 13.05
CA LEU A 194 14.89 -3.34 12.59
C LEU A 194 13.58 -3.48 13.37
N ALA A 195 13.11 -4.71 13.58
CA ALA A 195 11.93 -4.98 14.40
C ALA A 195 12.12 -4.50 15.85
N ASP A 196 13.26 -4.82 16.47
CA ASP A 196 13.60 -4.38 17.82
C ASP A 196 13.65 -2.85 17.92
N ALA A 197 14.27 -2.18 16.94
CA ALA A 197 14.37 -0.72 16.89
C ALA A 197 12.99 -0.07 16.78
N LEU A 198 12.10 -0.62 15.95
CA LEU A 198 10.74 -0.11 15.79
C LEU A 198 9.91 -0.26 17.07
N VAL A 199 9.98 -1.41 17.73
CA VAL A 199 9.28 -1.63 19.01
C VAL A 199 9.87 -0.74 20.11
N GLN A 200 11.20 -0.58 20.15
CA GLN A 200 11.87 0.31 21.10
C GLN A 200 11.58 1.79 20.86
N ALA A 201 11.33 2.22 19.62
CA ALA A 201 10.92 3.60 19.34
C ALA A 201 9.58 3.96 20.01
N VAL A 202 8.76 2.94 20.31
CA VAL A 202 7.42 3.08 20.90
C VAL A 202 7.43 2.84 22.42
N HIS A 203 8.26 1.92 22.93
CA HIS A 203 8.35 1.62 24.38
C HIS A 203 9.59 2.20 25.08
N GLY A 204 10.52 2.80 24.35
CA GLY A 204 11.78 3.30 24.88
C GLY A 204 11.66 4.61 25.66
N PRO A 205 12.72 5.04 26.37
CA PRO A 205 12.72 6.29 27.13
C PRO A 205 12.26 7.50 26.32
N THR A 206 12.63 7.56 25.03
CA THR A 206 12.22 8.61 24.09
C THR A 206 10.70 8.71 23.89
N SER A 207 9.95 7.60 23.94
CA SER A 207 8.48 7.63 23.77
C SER A 207 7.76 8.22 24.98
N HIS A 208 8.36 8.16 26.18
CA HIS A 208 7.84 8.87 27.36
C HIS A 208 8.00 10.40 27.27
N TYR A 209 8.92 10.88 26.42
CA TYR A 209 9.19 12.32 26.24
C TYR A 209 8.56 12.92 24.99
N THR A 210 8.30 12.11 23.95
CA THR A 210 7.59 12.53 22.73
C THR A 210 6.16 12.02 22.79
N THR A 211 5.29 12.76 23.49
CA THR A 211 3.87 12.44 23.59
C THR A 211 3.13 12.88 22.34
N GLY A 212 2.22 12.04 21.84
CA GLY A 212 1.33 12.43 20.77
C GLY A 212 0.29 13.47 21.20
N PRO A 213 -0.48 14.02 20.24
CA PRO A 213 -1.42 15.10 20.48
C PRO A 213 -2.67 14.68 21.27
N LEU A 214 -2.94 13.37 21.40
CA LEU A 214 -4.14 12.86 22.07
C LEU A 214 -3.94 12.79 23.59
N ALA A 215 -4.98 13.20 24.31
CA ALA A 215 -4.98 13.23 25.77
C ALA A 215 -5.13 11.83 26.41
N ASP A 216 -5.75 10.89 25.71
CA ASP A 216 -5.93 9.51 26.16
C ASP A 216 -4.69 8.70 25.76
N ARG A 217 -3.92 8.24 26.74
CA ARG A 217 -2.71 7.44 26.56
C ARG A 217 -3.09 5.98 26.70
N ARG A 218 -3.45 5.35 25.59
CA ARG A 218 -3.68 3.90 25.55
C ARG A 218 -2.39 3.20 25.19
N GLU A 219 -2.08 2.15 25.95
CA GLU A 219 -1.18 1.10 25.53
C GLU A 219 -2.07 0.06 24.83
N ASP A 220 -1.72 -0.28 23.59
CA ASP A 220 -2.46 -1.25 22.80
C ASP A 220 -1.56 -2.42 22.41
N ASP A 221 -2.17 -3.51 21.95
CA ASP A 221 -1.43 -4.71 21.54
C ASP A 221 -0.61 -4.43 20.27
N ILE A 222 0.71 -4.63 20.37
CA ILE A 222 1.64 -4.41 19.26
C ILE A 222 1.95 -5.74 18.57
N ALA A 223 1.64 -5.81 17.28
CA ALA A 223 2.16 -6.82 16.38
C ALA A 223 2.85 -6.15 15.18
N LEU A 224 4.01 -6.69 14.78
CA LEU A 224 4.83 -6.22 13.68
C LEU A 224 5.23 -7.42 12.81
N LEU A 225 5.08 -7.27 11.50
CA LEU A 225 5.51 -8.26 10.51
C LEU A 225 6.40 -7.56 9.48
N LEU A 226 7.62 -8.09 9.32
CA LEU A 226 8.55 -7.66 8.29
C LEU A 226 8.78 -8.79 7.28
N LEU A 227 8.73 -8.46 5.99
CA LEU A 227 9.03 -9.38 4.88
C LEU A 227 10.02 -8.70 3.95
N SER A 228 11.26 -9.21 3.89
CA SER A 228 12.23 -8.78 2.88
C SER A 228 12.27 -9.76 1.71
N ARG A 229 12.44 -9.23 0.50
CA ARG A 229 12.83 -10.04 -0.64
C ARG A 229 14.34 -9.93 -0.83
N ASP A 230 15.07 -11.01 -0.61
CA ASP A 230 16.52 -10.98 -0.71
C ASP A 230 16.98 -10.59 -2.13
N ARG A 231 17.97 -9.71 -2.19
CA ARG A 231 18.67 -9.39 -3.44
C ARG A 231 19.41 -10.64 -3.88
N ALA A 232 19.15 -11.15 -5.09
CA ALA A 232 20.05 -12.14 -5.68
C ALA A 232 21.48 -11.56 -5.63
N PRO A 233 22.51 -12.36 -5.29
CA PRO A 233 23.88 -11.86 -5.15
C PRO A 233 24.48 -11.56 -6.53
N THR A 234 24.00 -10.50 -7.18
CA THR A 234 24.67 -9.86 -8.31
C THR A 234 25.56 -8.77 -7.72
N ARG A 235 26.88 -8.97 -7.80
CA ARG A 235 27.87 -7.90 -7.67
C ARG A 235 27.50 -6.81 -8.69
N GLY A 236 26.87 -5.72 -8.26
CA GLY A 236 26.46 -4.64 -9.13
C GLY A 236 26.09 -3.41 -8.32
N VAL A 237 26.79 -2.33 -8.62
CA VAL A 237 26.66 -0.93 -8.17
C VAL A 237 25.24 -0.55 -7.73
N HIS A 238 25.13 0.16 -6.59
CA HIS A 238 23.88 0.74 -6.11
C HIS A 238 23.25 1.64 -7.18
N ARG A 239 22.20 1.15 -7.86
CA ARG A 239 21.35 1.99 -8.71
C ARG A 239 20.35 2.71 -7.81
N THR A 240 20.51 4.02 -7.64
CA THR A 240 19.53 4.87 -6.96
C THR A 240 18.18 4.74 -7.67
N THR A 241 17.17 4.26 -6.94
CA THR A 241 15.80 4.05 -7.45
C THR A 241 14.85 4.75 -6.50
N ARG A 242 14.12 5.75 -6.98
CA ARG A 242 13.11 6.51 -6.21
C ARG A 242 11.74 6.21 -6.76
N ARG A 243 10.76 5.93 -5.90
CA ARG A 243 9.40 5.57 -6.34
C ARG A 243 8.34 6.25 -5.49
N THR A 244 7.21 6.60 -6.10
CA THR A 244 5.99 7.03 -5.40
C THR A 244 4.77 6.36 -6.03
N ALA A 245 3.74 6.12 -5.21
CA ALA A 245 2.47 5.53 -5.61
C ALA A 245 1.32 6.34 -5.00
N LEU A 246 0.29 6.66 -5.78
CA LEU A 246 -0.86 7.44 -5.33
C LEU A 246 -2.13 6.98 -6.03
N THR A 247 -3.19 6.72 -5.26
CA THR A 247 -4.55 6.56 -5.81
C THR A 247 -5.28 7.90 -5.75
N VAL A 248 -5.82 8.34 -6.88
CA VAL A 248 -6.70 9.50 -6.97
C VAL A 248 -8.13 9.00 -7.11
N ALA A 249 -8.95 9.24 -6.10
CA ALA A 249 -10.35 8.84 -6.13
C ALA A 249 -11.13 9.67 -7.15
N GLN A 250 -12.07 9.03 -7.86
CA GLN A 250 -12.91 9.71 -8.87
C GLN A 250 -13.71 10.88 -8.26
N ALA A 251 -14.14 10.73 -7.01
CA ALA A 251 -14.90 11.73 -6.27
C ALA A 251 -14.08 12.96 -5.82
N GLU A 252 -12.74 12.93 -5.96
CA GLU A 252 -11.85 13.97 -5.44
C GLU A 252 -10.79 14.42 -6.47
N PRO A 253 -11.21 14.92 -7.66
CA PRO A 253 -10.29 15.32 -8.73
C PRO A 253 -9.34 16.46 -8.33
N GLU A 254 -9.63 17.22 -7.28
CA GLU A 254 -8.71 18.19 -6.69
C GLU A 254 -7.39 17.57 -6.19
N ARG A 255 -7.37 16.26 -5.90
CA ARG A 255 -6.16 15.54 -5.46
C ARG A 255 -5.13 15.34 -6.58
N VAL A 256 -5.45 15.65 -7.83
CA VAL A 256 -4.47 15.71 -8.94
C VAL A 256 -3.34 16.71 -8.61
N ALA A 257 -3.62 17.78 -7.86
CA ALA A 257 -2.58 18.70 -7.39
C ALA A 257 -1.63 18.07 -6.35
N GLY A 258 -2.10 17.07 -5.60
CA GLY A 258 -1.26 16.26 -4.71
C GLY A 258 -0.34 15.33 -5.51
N ALA A 259 -0.87 14.69 -6.56
CA ALA A 259 -0.10 13.83 -7.45
C ALA A 259 1.05 14.57 -8.14
N ARG A 260 0.80 15.77 -8.66
CA ARG A 260 1.85 16.63 -9.24
C ARG A 260 2.97 16.90 -8.25
N ARG A 261 2.62 17.35 -7.04
CA ARG A 261 3.61 17.66 -6.00
C ARG A 261 4.46 16.45 -5.65
N GLN A 262 3.86 15.27 -5.50
CA GLN A 262 4.63 14.05 -5.22
C GLN A 262 5.60 13.67 -6.35
N VAL A 263 5.21 13.84 -7.61
CA VAL A 263 6.11 13.60 -8.75
C VAL A 263 7.22 14.64 -8.78
N ARG A 264 6.93 15.93 -8.48
CA ARG A 264 7.96 16.97 -8.33
C ARG A 264 8.92 16.69 -7.19
N ASP A 265 8.43 16.24 -6.04
CA ASP A 265 9.26 15.90 -4.88
C ASP A 265 10.18 14.71 -5.19
N LEU A 266 9.68 13.71 -5.94
CA LEU A 266 10.48 12.59 -6.43
C LEU A 266 11.62 13.04 -7.37
N LEU A 267 11.39 14.11 -8.13
CA LEU A 267 12.32 14.72 -9.08
C LEU A 267 13.12 15.92 -8.53
N HIS A 268 13.18 16.11 -7.20
CA HIS A 268 13.73 17.33 -6.59
C HIS A 268 15.17 17.73 -7.00
N ASP A 269 16.00 16.77 -7.40
CA ASP A 269 17.40 16.96 -7.85
C ASP A 269 17.59 16.57 -9.33
N TRP A 270 16.50 16.43 -10.09
CA TRP A 270 16.52 16.13 -11.52
C TRP A 270 17.17 17.28 -12.29
N ALA A 271 18.04 16.97 -13.25
CA ALA A 271 18.92 17.94 -13.87
C ALA A 271 18.20 19.02 -14.69
N SER A 272 17.06 18.66 -15.32
CA SER A 272 16.29 19.57 -16.18
C SER A 272 14.97 19.98 -15.53
N GLY A 273 14.83 21.27 -15.19
CA GLY A 273 13.57 21.84 -14.71
C GLY A 273 12.43 21.75 -15.73
N GLU A 274 12.74 21.81 -17.04
CA GLU A 274 11.76 21.67 -18.11
C GLU A 274 11.19 20.24 -18.17
N GLN A 275 12.00 19.22 -17.89
CA GLN A 275 11.52 17.83 -17.77
C GLN A 275 10.65 17.63 -16.53
N ILE A 276 10.93 18.31 -15.41
CA ILE A 276 10.08 18.28 -14.22
C ILE A 276 8.70 18.87 -14.54
N ASP A 277 8.66 20.05 -15.16
CA ASP A 277 7.40 20.69 -15.53
C ASP A 277 6.62 19.87 -16.58
N SER A 278 7.34 19.22 -17.51
CA SER A 278 6.75 18.30 -18.50
C SER A 278 6.16 17.05 -17.84
N ALA A 279 6.85 16.47 -16.86
CA ALA A 279 6.35 15.32 -16.09
C ALA A 279 5.07 15.68 -15.32
N GLU A 280 5.03 16.83 -14.65
CA GLU A 280 3.84 17.29 -13.93
C GLU A 280 2.63 17.51 -14.85
N LEU A 281 2.87 18.07 -16.05
CA LEU A 281 1.84 18.28 -17.04
C LEU A 281 1.29 16.95 -17.55
N MET A 282 2.17 16.03 -17.96
CA MET A 282 1.77 14.70 -18.44
C MET A 282 1.00 13.91 -17.37
N VAL A 283 1.45 13.95 -16.11
CA VAL A 283 0.74 13.34 -14.97
C VAL A 283 -0.65 13.93 -14.80
N SER A 284 -0.80 15.25 -14.88
CA SER A 284 -2.09 15.91 -14.74
C SER A 284 -3.05 15.52 -15.85
N GLU A 285 -2.56 15.45 -17.09
CA GLU A 285 -3.36 15.07 -18.24
C GLU A 285 -3.75 13.59 -18.18
N MET A 286 -2.84 12.68 -17.81
CA MET A 286 -3.15 11.26 -17.65
C MET A 286 -4.19 11.01 -16.56
N LEU A 287 -4.01 11.60 -15.38
CA LEU A 287 -4.96 11.47 -14.27
C LEU A 287 -6.32 12.07 -14.61
N THR A 288 -6.34 13.28 -15.20
CA THR A 288 -7.61 13.89 -15.64
C THR A 288 -8.28 13.04 -16.70
N ASN A 289 -7.52 12.46 -17.64
CA ASN A 289 -8.07 11.60 -18.67
C ASN A 289 -8.68 10.31 -18.09
N VAL A 290 -8.09 9.73 -17.04
CA VAL A 290 -8.71 8.61 -16.31
C VAL A 290 -9.95 9.11 -15.58
N LEU A 291 -9.82 10.03 -14.63
CA LEU A 291 -10.93 10.47 -13.75
C LEU A 291 -12.14 11.06 -14.48
N VAL A 292 -11.95 11.68 -15.65
CA VAL A 292 -13.06 12.25 -16.46
C VAL A 292 -13.72 11.21 -17.36
N HIS A 293 -13.00 10.17 -17.77
CA HIS A 293 -13.49 9.21 -18.77
C HIS A 293 -13.72 7.80 -18.22
N THR A 294 -13.50 7.59 -16.91
CA THR A 294 -13.62 6.30 -16.25
C THR A 294 -14.33 6.50 -14.92
N ASP A 295 -15.25 5.60 -14.54
CA ASP A 295 -15.99 5.67 -13.28
C ASP A 295 -15.19 5.08 -12.09
N ASN A 296 -13.88 4.91 -12.24
CA ASN A 296 -12.99 4.27 -11.29
C ASN A 296 -11.87 5.22 -10.80
N ASP A 297 -11.24 4.82 -9.70
CA ASP A 297 -10.08 5.50 -9.16
C ASP A 297 -8.84 5.32 -10.05
N ALA A 298 -8.00 6.34 -10.12
CA ALA A 298 -6.75 6.31 -10.88
C ALA A 298 -5.57 5.94 -9.99
N LEU A 299 -4.85 4.87 -10.30
CA LEU A 299 -3.61 4.50 -9.61
C LEU A 299 -2.40 5.05 -10.37
N LEU A 300 -1.69 6.01 -9.79
CA LEU A 300 -0.42 6.52 -10.28
C LEU A 300 0.75 5.79 -9.62
N LEU A 301 1.72 5.36 -10.43
CA LEU A 301 3.01 4.82 -10.03
C LEU A 301 4.09 5.59 -10.77
N ALA A 302 4.99 6.28 -10.06
CA ALA A 302 6.13 6.97 -10.66
C ALA A 302 7.43 6.44 -10.08
N GLU A 303 8.39 6.11 -10.95
CA GLU A 303 9.66 5.48 -10.61
C GLU A 303 10.82 6.12 -11.36
N ALA A 304 11.80 6.70 -10.65
CA ALA A 304 13.04 7.22 -11.20
C ALA A 304 14.20 6.26 -10.88
N ILE A 305 14.79 5.64 -11.89
CA ILE A 305 15.87 4.64 -11.77
C ILE A 305 17.13 5.15 -12.46
N GLY A 306 18.28 5.12 -11.79
CA GLY A 306 19.59 5.39 -12.41
C GLY A 306 20.43 6.37 -11.61
N GLU A 307 21.63 6.66 -12.11
CA GLU A 307 22.54 7.65 -11.50
C GLU A 307 22.24 9.06 -12.05
N GLN A 308 22.48 10.09 -11.25
CA GLN A 308 22.27 11.49 -11.64
C GLN A 308 22.97 11.80 -12.98
N GLY A 309 22.18 12.31 -13.94
CA GLY A 309 22.60 12.58 -15.32
C GLY A 309 22.33 11.42 -16.30
N ASN A 310 21.81 10.29 -15.83
CA ASN A 310 21.36 9.16 -16.65
C ASN A 310 20.22 8.38 -15.96
N ARG A 311 19.33 9.09 -15.27
CA ARG A 311 18.12 8.53 -14.65
C ARG A 311 17.02 8.33 -15.69
N ARG A 312 16.20 7.30 -15.50
CA ARG A 312 14.95 7.10 -16.23
C ARG A 312 13.79 7.26 -15.28
N LEU A 313 12.93 8.23 -15.52
CA LEU A 313 11.62 8.33 -14.89
C LEU A 313 10.64 7.51 -15.73
N ARG A 314 9.90 6.60 -15.10
CA ARG A 314 8.74 5.92 -15.67
C ARG A 314 7.54 6.25 -14.82
N VAL A 315 6.49 6.78 -15.43
CA VAL A 315 5.21 7.03 -14.77
C VAL A 315 4.14 6.21 -15.43
N GLU A 316 3.34 5.55 -14.62
CA GLU A 316 2.24 4.69 -15.02
C GLU A 316 0.97 5.15 -14.31
N VAL A 317 -0.12 5.27 -15.06
CA VAL A 317 -1.45 5.52 -14.52
C VAL A 317 -2.36 4.39 -14.98
N ALA A 318 -2.84 3.61 -14.02
CA ALA A 318 -3.74 2.49 -14.24
C ALA A 318 -5.18 2.85 -13.83
N ASP A 319 -6.11 2.29 -14.58
CA ASP A 319 -7.55 2.33 -14.36
C ASP A 319 -8.09 0.89 -14.38
N THR A 320 -9.00 0.58 -13.47
CA THR A 320 -9.71 -0.71 -13.37
C THR A 320 -10.91 -0.83 -14.32
N SER A 321 -10.91 -0.13 -15.48
CA SER A 321 -12.02 -0.12 -16.45
C SER A 321 -11.77 -0.98 -17.70
N ASP A 322 -12.85 -1.61 -18.19
CA ASP A 322 -12.91 -2.45 -19.39
C ASP A 322 -12.98 -1.67 -20.73
N GLU A 323 -12.93 -0.32 -20.73
CA GLU A 323 -13.06 0.44 -21.99
C GLU A 323 -11.73 0.67 -22.74
N LEU A 324 -11.61 0.04 -23.91
CA LEU A 324 -10.54 0.26 -24.90
C LEU A 324 -10.52 1.73 -25.39
N PRO A 325 -9.37 2.44 -25.37
CA PRO A 325 -9.30 3.80 -25.88
C PRO A 325 -9.43 3.82 -27.42
N HIS A 326 -10.57 4.30 -27.90
CA HIS A 326 -10.79 4.53 -29.33
C HIS A 326 -10.15 5.85 -29.78
N ARG A 327 -9.13 5.78 -30.65
CA ARG A 327 -8.66 6.94 -31.44
C ARG A 327 -9.82 7.44 -32.32
N ARG A 328 -10.49 8.53 -31.93
CA ARG A 328 -11.48 9.23 -32.77
C ARG A 328 -10.85 10.48 -33.38
N ARG A 329 -11.09 10.70 -34.67
CA ARG A 329 -10.55 11.86 -35.41
C ARG A 329 -11.12 13.17 -34.86
N PRO A 330 -10.35 14.27 -34.90
CA PRO A 330 -10.70 15.50 -34.20
C PRO A 330 -11.95 16.13 -34.81
N GLY A 331 -13.02 16.21 -34.03
CA GLY A 331 -14.12 17.13 -34.25
C GLY A 331 -13.89 18.35 -33.36
N GLU A 332 -13.92 19.54 -33.95
CA GLU A 332 -13.80 20.82 -33.27
C GLU A 332 -14.74 20.84 -32.04
N LEU A 333 -14.16 20.99 -30.83
CA LEU A 333 -14.77 21.04 -29.48
C LEU A 333 -14.62 19.82 -28.54
N ALA A 334 -13.89 18.76 -28.89
CA ALA A 334 -13.57 17.68 -27.92
C ALA A 334 -12.20 17.87 -27.23
N SER A 335 -12.18 17.99 -25.90
CA SER A 335 -10.98 18.13 -25.06
C SER A 335 -10.12 16.86 -24.94
N SER A 336 -10.58 15.70 -25.41
CA SER A 336 -9.94 14.38 -25.20
C SER A 336 -8.84 14.00 -26.19
N GLY A 337 -8.52 14.85 -27.18
CA GLY A 337 -7.46 14.59 -28.16
C GLY A 337 -6.09 15.21 -27.83
N ARG A 338 -6.02 16.10 -26.83
CA ARG A 338 -4.79 16.86 -26.49
C ARG A 338 -3.81 16.06 -25.62
N GLY A 339 -4.31 15.23 -24.71
CA GLY A 339 -3.46 14.45 -23.79
C GLY A 339 -2.48 13.53 -24.51
N LEU A 340 -2.94 12.77 -25.51
CA LEU A 340 -2.05 11.90 -26.30
C LEU A 340 -1.05 12.69 -27.16
N VAL A 341 -1.43 13.86 -27.65
CA VAL A 341 -0.54 14.74 -28.41
C VAL A 341 0.53 15.33 -27.49
N LEU A 342 0.18 15.67 -26.24
CA LEU A 342 1.15 16.11 -25.23
C LEU A 342 2.16 15.01 -24.89
N MET A 343 1.69 13.77 -24.74
CA MET A 343 2.56 12.61 -24.51
C MET A 343 3.49 12.35 -25.72
N GLU A 344 2.97 12.44 -26.95
CA GLU A 344 3.78 12.32 -28.18
C GLU A 344 4.84 13.42 -28.32
N MET A 345 4.64 14.61 -27.73
CA MET A 345 5.58 15.74 -27.84
C MET A 345 6.59 15.79 -26.69
N LEU A 346 6.21 15.37 -25.49
CA LEU A 346 6.99 15.61 -24.27
C LEU A 346 7.64 14.35 -23.69
N ALA A 347 7.12 13.16 -23.99
CA ALA A 347 7.70 11.91 -23.50
C ALA A 347 8.77 11.39 -24.46
N ASP A 348 9.85 10.82 -23.92
CA ASP A 348 10.85 10.12 -24.73
C ASP A 348 10.31 8.77 -25.22
N ALA A 349 9.48 8.11 -24.40
CA ALA A 349 8.71 6.94 -24.77
C ALA A 349 7.36 6.95 -24.03
N TRP A 350 6.30 6.44 -24.66
CA TRP A 350 5.03 6.24 -23.99
C TRP A 350 4.27 5.07 -24.63
N GLY A 351 3.32 4.50 -23.88
CA GLY A 351 2.55 3.36 -24.34
C GLY A 351 1.31 3.10 -23.50
N VAL A 352 0.57 2.07 -23.92
CA VAL A 352 -0.63 1.60 -23.23
C VAL A 352 -0.53 0.08 -23.09
N ASP A 353 -0.51 -0.41 -21.86
CA ASP A 353 -0.44 -1.84 -21.54
C ASP A 353 -1.82 -2.34 -21.04
N PRO A 354 -2.39 -3.40 -21.63
CA PRO A 354 -3.61 -4.01 -21.12
C PRO A 354 -3.34 -4.75 -19.81
N ARG A 355 -4.17 -4.54 -18.78
CA ARG A 355 -4.04 -5.20 -17.46
C ARG A 355 -5.35 -5.91 -17.10
N GLY A 356 -5.51 -7.18 -17.48
CA GLY A 356 -6.60 -8.05 -17.00
C GLY A 356 -8.02 -7.46 -17.13
N GLU A 357 -8.45 -6.73 -16.09
CA GLU A 357 -9.67 -5.90 -15.97
C GLU A 357 -9.26 -4.41 -15.88
N GLY A 358 -8.71 -3.84 -16.95
CA GLY A 358 -8.12 -2.50 -16.90
C GLY A 358 -7.11 -2.17 -18.00
N LYS A 359 -6.71 -0.89 -18.06
CA LYS A 359 -5.61 -0.41 -18.90
C LYS A 359 -4.65 0.46 -18.09
N SER A 360 -3.38 0.35 -18.44
CA SER A 360 -2.31 1.19 -17.93
C SER A 360 -1.82 2.08 -19.06
N ILE A 361 -1.77 3.39 -18.83
CA ILE A 361 -1.07 4.33 -19.70
C ILE A 361 0.24 4.66 -19.02
N TRP A 362 1.34 4.64 -19.74
CA TRP A 362 2.65 4.96 -19.17
C TRP A 362 3.46 5.88 -20.08
N PHE A 363 4.37 6.65 -19.48
CA PHE A 363 5.41 7.39 -20.18
C PHE A 363 6.76 7.26 -19.48
N GLU A 364 7.82 7.53 -20.23
CA GLU A 364 9.19 7.57 -19.77
C GLU A 364 9.86 8.89 -20.14
N LEU A 365 10.68 9.40 -19.22
CA LEU A 365 11.63 10.48 -19.46
C LEU A 365 13.04 9.99 -19.11
N TYR A 366 14.00 10.31 -19.96
CA TYR A 366 15.41 10.05 -19.72
C TYR A 366 16.10 11.36 -19.35
N GLU A 367 16.75 11.35 -18.19
CA GLU A 367 17.54 12.46 -17.72
C GLU A 367 18.74 12.63 -18.64
N CYS A 368 18.76 13.73 -19.39
CA CYS A 368 19.98 14.15 -20.06
C CYS A 368 20.86 14.87 -19.03
N GLY A 369 21.97 14.24 -18.66
CA GLY A 369 23.06 14.93 -17.97
C GLY A 369 23.43 16.19 -18.74
N ASN A 370 23.67 17.28 -18.02
CA ASN A 370 24.06 18.55 -18.61
C ASN A 370 25.42 18.37 -19.31
N GLU A 371 25.43 18.02 -20.59
CA GLU A 371 26.63 18.12 -21.41
C GLU A 371 26.97 19.62 -21.50
N SER A 372 28.05 20.00 -20.83
CA SER A 372 28.66 21.31 -20.98
C SER A 372 28.81 21.65 -22.47
N PRO A 373 28.36 22.83 -22.94
CA PRO A 373 28.45 23.22 -24.35
C PRO A 373 29.87 23.66 -24.76
N ASP A 374 30.91 22.95 -24.31
CA ASP A 374 32.31 23.20 -24.67
C ASP A 374 32.94 21.94 -25.29
N GLY A 375 32.47 21.63 -26.49
CA GLY A 375 33.12 20.72 -27.42
C GLY A 375 33.51 21.47 -28.69
N VAL A 376 34.45 22.41 -28.59
CA VAL A 376 35.08 23.04 -29.75
C VAL A 376 35.72 21.92 -30.57
N SER A 377 35.15 21.64 -31.73
CA SER A 377 35.73 20.79 -32.76
C SER A 377 36.98 21.46 -33.32
N GLU A 378 38.14 21.23 -32.68
CA GLU A 378 39.42 21.46 -33.34
C GLU A 378 39.58 20.42 -34.46
N THR A 379 39.55 20.93 -35.69
CA THR A 379 39.86 20.16 -36.89
C THR A 379 41.38 20.10 -37.02
N PRO A 380 42.03 18.92 -37.13
CA PRO A 380 43.43 18.88 -37.53
C PRO A 380 43.53 19.07 -39.05
N LEU A 381 44.53 19.87 -39.44
CA LEU A 381 44.95 20.22 -40.80
C LEU A 381 45.16 19.03 -41.76
#